data_AF-A0A4P5R3R5-F1
#
_entry.id   AF-A0A4P5R3R5-F1
#
_cell.length_a   1.000
_cell.length_b   1.000
_cell.length_c   1.000
_cell.angle_alpha   90.00
_cell.angle_beta   90.00
_cell.angle_gamma   90.00
#
_symmetry.space_group_name_H-M   'P 1'
#
loop_
_entity.id
_entity.type
_entity.pdbx_description
1 polymer ?
#
loop_
_entity_poly.entity_id
_entity_poly.type
_entity_poly.pdbx_seq_one_letter_code
_entity_poly.pdbx_strand_id
1 'polypeptide(L)'
;MARTTVSVDNYTYEGTDAHRTLLNLGELWAHHVHGRTPSVDTMLRSADALAKLFAPLANTDEPSSPPTERLTMLGMRAAERIDSIDPIALERALRDMWAPLAALGADGAPVAAPSGVVVGLFLSDGGVPKSAVDSVEVGYRGVIGDRQASRQHHGRPWQALCLWSADVVADLATSGHPIHVGSAGENISIRGIDWSLMRPGMRLSLGTVRATLTAYAIPCHKNARWFSDGDYERMSHERGDASRLYARVDQPGRISVGDRMQVSFEH
;
A
#
# COMPACT_ATOMS: atom_id res chain seq x y z
N MET A 1 -4.69 15.67 -16.55
CA MET A 1 -5.01 16.99 -15.95
C MET A 1 -5.48 16.74 -14.53
N ALA A 2 -5.16 17.64 -13.59
CA ALA A 2 -5.37 17.41 -12.16
C ALA A 2 -6.73 17.96 -11.74
N ARG A 3 -7.66 17.09 -11.31
CA ARG A 3 -8.77 17.52 -10.46
C ARG A 3 -8.18 18.15 -9.19
N THR A 4 -8.69 19.32 -8.82
CA THR A 4 -8.00 20.18 -7.84
C THR A 4 -7.84 19.51 -6.48
N THR A 5 -8.83 18.77 -5.98
CA THR A 5 -8.78 17.95 -4.76
C THR A 5 -10.03 17.07 -4.67
N VAL A 6 -9.94 15.84 -4.17
CA VAL A 6 -11.10 15.00 -3.79
C VAL A 6 -10.99 14.64 -2.30
N SER A 7 -11.96 15.07 -1.50
CA SER A 7 -12.04 14.74 -0.08
C SER A 7 -12.87 13.48 0.11
N VAL A 8 -12.35 12.50 0.85
CA VAL A 8 -13.01 11.21 1.14
C VAL A 8 -12.86 10.95 2.63
N ASP A 9 -13.92 11.19 3.41
CA ASP A 9 -13.85 11.19 4.88
C ASP A 9 -12.68 12.07 5.39
N ASN A 10 -11.71 11.44 6.06
CA ASN A 10 -10.51 12.08 6.59
C ASN A 10 -9.34 12.16 5.58
N TYR A 11 -9.52 11.59 4.39
CA TYR A 11 -8.50 11.55 3.34
C TYR A 11 -8.70 12.69 2.35
N THR A 12 -7.59 13.20 1.85
CA THR A 12 -7.57 14.19 0.77
C THR A 12 -6.70 13.63 -0.35
N TYR A 13 -7.29 13.46 -1.53
CA TYR A 13 -6.59 13.09 -2.77
C TYR A 13 -6.29 14.39 -3.51
N GLU A 14 -5.00 14.74 -3.63
CA GLU A 14 -4.56 16.01 -4.22
C GLU A 14 -3.96 15.78 -5.61
N GLY A 15 -4.04 16.79 -6.48
CA GLY A 15 -3.37 16.77 -7.78
C GLY A 15 -3.79 15.58 -8.66
N THR A 16 -2.95 14.55 -8.75
CA THR A 16 -3.20 13.35 -9.57
C THR A 16 -3.51 12.10 -8.75
N ASP A 17 -3.67 12.22 -7.43
CA ASP A 17 -3.84 11.07 -6.53
C ASP A 17 -5.08 10.25 -6.88
N ALA A 18 -6.23 10.91 -7.10
CA ALA A 18 -7.47 10.23 -7.48
C ALA A 18 -7.30 9.53 -8.84
N HIS A 19 -6.85 10.27 -9.86
CA HIS A 19 -6.58 9.74 -11.20
C HIS A 19 -5.66 8.50 -11.18
N ARG A 20 -4.58 8.54 -10.40
CA ARG A 20 -3.65 7.40 -10.28
C ARG A 20 -4.22 6.25 -9.48
N THR A 21 -5.07 6.52 -8.50
CA THR A 21 -5.80 5.47 -7.78
C THR A 21 -6.73 4.73 -8.75
N LEU A 22 -7.41 5.46 -9.64
CA LEU A 22 -8.22 4.85 -10.71
C LEU A 22 -7.35 3.99 -11.65
N LEU A 23 -6.23 4.53 -12.14
CA LEU A 23 -5.32 3.78 -13.02
C LEU A 23 -4.74 2.51 -12.36
N ASN A 24 -4.61 2.48 -11.03
CA ASN A 24 -4.06 1.36 -10.28
C ASN A 24 -5.14 0.37 -9.79
N LEU A 25 -6.41 0.49 -10.19
CA LEU A 25 -7.48 -0.38 -9.69
C LEU A 25 -7.19 -1.87 -9.93
N GLY A 26 -6.78 -2.24 -11.14
CA GLY A 26 -6.40 -3.62 -11.47
C GLY A 26 -5.13 -4.10 -10.76
N GLU A 27 -4.16 -3.21 -10.56
CA GLU A 27 -2.92 -3.51 -9.83
C GLU A 27 -3.18 -3.71 -8.32
N LEU A 28 -4.02 -2.86 -7.72
CA LEU A 28 -4.47 -3.03 -6.33
C LEU A 28 -5.21 -4.35 -6.15
N TRP A 29 -6.06 -4.75 -7.10
CA TRP A 29 -6.65 -6.08 -7.12
C TRP A 29 -5.57 -7.17 -7.15
N ALA A 30 -4.63 -7.09 -8.10
CA ALA A 30 -3.55 -8.07 -8.26
C ALA A 30 -2.72 -8.22 -6.97
N HIS A 31 -2.41 -7.12 -6.29
CA HIS A 31 -1.72 -7.16 -4.99
C HIS A 31 -2.50 -7.86 -3.89
N HIS A 32 -3.84 -7.73 -3.85
CA HIS A 32 -4.66 -8.36 -2.82
C HIS A 32 -4.84 -9.87 -3.05
N VAL A 33 -4.75 -10.34 -4.29
CA VAL A 33 -4.78 -11.78 -4.62
C VAL A 33 -3.39 -12.42 -4.70
N HIS A 34 -2.32 -11.63 -4.72
CA HIS A 34 -0.96 -12.14 -4.87
C HIS A 34 -0.58 -13.12 -3.75
N GLY A 35 -0.07 -14.29 -4.14
CA GLY A 35 0.32 -15.35 -3.21
C GLY A 35 -0.86 -15.95 -2.43
N ARG A 36 -2.10 -15.72 -2.86
CA ARG A 36 -3.32 -16.25 -2.26
C ARG A 36 -4.11 -17.06 -3.29
N THR A 37 -5.01 -17.90 -2.77
CA THR A 37 -6.02 -18.60 -3.57
C THR A 37 -7.40 -18.36 -2.96
N PRO A 38 -7.97 -17.14 -3.07
CA PRO A 38 -9.31 -16.87 -2.57
C PRO A 38 -10.31 -17.80 -3.27
N SER A 39 -11.42 -18.12 -2.61
CA SER A 39 -12.45 -18.93 -3.27
C SER A 39 -12.98 -18.22 -4.52
N VAL A 40 -13.42 -18.99 -5.53
CA VAL A 40 -14.00 -18.43 -6.76
C VAL A 40 -15.16 -17.48 -6.43
N ASP A 41 -15.97 -17.84 -5.45
CA ASP A 41 -17.09 -17.07 -4.96
C ASP A 41 -16.65 -15.75 -4.28
N THR A 42 -15.61 -15.78 -3.44
CA THR A 42 -14.98 -14.56 -2.87
C THR A 42 -14.44 -13.65 -3.97
N MET A 43 -13.76 -14.21 -4.97
CA MET A 43 -13.24 -13.43 -6.11
C MET A 43 -14.38 -12.78 -6.90
N LEU A 44 -15.38 -13.54 -7.32
CA LEU A 44 -16.49 -13.00 -8.13
C LEU A 44 -17.27 -11.92 -7.37
N ARG A 45 -17.61 -12.14 -6.10
CA ARG A 45 -18.29 -11.12 -5.28
C ARG A 45 -17.47 -9.85 -5.15
N SER A 46 -16.17 -9.96 -4.90
CA SER A 46 -15.29 -8.80 -4.73
C SER A 46 -15.14 -8.03 -6.03
N ALA A 47 -14.98 -8.74 -7.16
CA ALA A 47 -14.91 -8.14 -8.49
C ALA A 47 -16.20 -7.41 -8.86
N ASP A 48 -17.37 -8.01 -8.60
CA ASP A 48 -18.67 -7.39 -8.86
C ASP A 48 -18.95 -6.19 -7.94
N ALA A 49 -18.54 -6.25 -6.68
CA ALA A 49 -18.66 -5.13 -5.74
C ALA A 49 -17.82 -3.93 -6.22
N LEU A 50 -16.58 -4.16 -6.65
CA LEU A 50 -15.76 -3.13 -7.25
C LEU A 50 -16.36 -2.62 -8.56
N ALA A 51 -16.81 -3.50 -9.46
CA ALA A 51 -17.41 -3.09 -10.72
C ALA A 51 -18.66 -2.20 -10.51
N LYS A 52 -19.50 -2.50 -9.52
CA LYS A 52 -20.64 -1.63 -9.15
C LYS A 52 -20.22 -0.22 -8.72
N LEU A 53 -19.04 -0.06 -8.11
CA LEU A 53 -18.50 1.24 -7.73
C LEU A 53 -17.92 2.00 -8.92
N PHE A 54 -17.19 1.32 -9.81
CA PHE A 54 -16.41 1.95 -10.87
C PHE A 54 -17.09 2.01 -12.24
N ALA A 55 -18.05 1.13 -12.55
CA ALA A 55 -18.79 1.17 -13.81
C ALA A 55 -19.52 2.51 -14.06
N PRO A 56 -20.15 3.15 -13.05
CA PRO A 56 -20.71 4.49 -13.22
C PRO A 56 -19.67 5.57 -13.59
N LEU A 57 -18.41 5.38 -13.17
CA LEU A 57 -17.29 6.27 -13.50
C LEU A 57 -16.75 6.00 -14.91
N ALA A 58 -16.78 4.73 -15.33
CA ALA A 58 -16.24 4.24 -16.60
C ALA A 58 -17.25 4.25 -17.77
N ASN A 59 -18.54 4.50 -17.52
CA ASN A 59 -19.71 4.33 -18.42
C ASN A 59 -20.00 2.88 -18.84
N THR A 60 -18.98 2.05 -19.02
CA THR A 60 -19.11 0.70 -19.56
C THR A 60 -18.35 -0.29 -18.70
N ASP A 61 -19.00 -1.42 -18.43
CA ASP A 61 -18.44 -2.59 -17.74
C ASP A 61 -18.40 -3.79 -18.69
N GLU A 62 -17.48 -4.73 -18.41
CA GLU A 62 -17.27 -5.95 -19.19
C GLU A 62 -17.30 -7.17 -18.25
N PRO A 63 -18.50 -7.60 -17.81
CA PRO A 63 -18.64 -8.63 -16.77
C PRO A 63 -18.14 -10.02 -17.20
N SER A 64 -17.95 -10.26 -18.50
CA SER A 64 -17.40 -11.50 -19.04
C SER A 64 -15.86 -11.57 -18.96
N SER A 65 -15.18 -10.44 -18.76
CA SER A 65 -13.72 -10.39 -18.71
C SER A 65 -13.19 -10.90 -17.36
N PRO A 66 -12.01 -11.53 -17.31
CA PRO A 66 -11.36 -11.92 -16.06
C PRO A 66 -11.28 -10.73 -15.08
N PRO A 67 -11.41 -10.95 -13.75
CA PRO A 67 -11.48 -9.85 -12.77
C PRO A 67 -10.37 -8.81 -12.89
N THR A 68 -9.11 -9.23 -13.02
CA THR A 68 -7.97 -8.30 -13.16
C THR A 68 -8.08 -7.42 -14.41
N GLU A 69 -8.46 -8.01 -15.55
CA GLU A 69 -8.63 -7.28 -16.81
C GLU A 69 -9.83 -6.32 -16.74
N ARG A 70 -10.98 -6.80 -16.28
CA ARG A 70 -12.20 -6.00 -16.08
C ARG A 70 -11.92 -4.77 -15.21
N LEU A 71 -11.25 -4.96 -14.07
CA LEU A 71 -10.94 -3.88 -13.14
C LEU A 71 -9.87 -2.92 -13.67
N THR A 72 -8.90 -3.42 -14.45
CA THR A 72 -7.94 -2.57 -15.15
C THR A 72 -8.65 -1.64 -16.13
N MET A 73 -9.54 -2.19 -16.97
CA MET A 73 -10.29 -1.43 -17.95
C MET A 73 -11.24 -0.40 -17.32
N LEU A 74 -11.96 -0.78 -16.25
CA LEU A 74 -12.78 0.14 -15.47
C LEU A 74 -11.97 1.30 -14.90
N GLY A 75 -10.81 1.00 -14.31
CA GLY A 75 -9.91 2.00 -13.75
C GLY A 75 -9.37 2.97 -14.80
N MET A 76 -8.91 2.46 -15.94
CA MET A 76 -8.41 3.27 -17.07
C MET A 76 -9.49 4.19 -17.63
N ARG A 77 -10.69 3.66 -17.93
CA ARG A 77 -11.82 4.45 -18.46
C ARG A 77 -12.29 5.51 -17.48
N ALA A 78 -12.32 5.19 -16.19
CA ALA A 78 -12.65 6.17 -15.15
C ALA A 78 -11.57 7.27 -15.08
N ALA A 79 -10.29 6.92 -15.17
CA ALA A 79 -9.19 7.88 -15.17
C ALA A 79 -9.23 8.84 -16.37
N GLU A 80 -9.49 8.34 -17.58
CA GLU A 80 -9.66 9.16 -18.79
C GLU A 80 -10.76 10.21 -18.64
N ARG A 81 -11.77 9.88 -17.83
CA ARG A 81 -12.96 10.71 -17.61
C ARG A 81 -12.91 11.50 -16.32
N ILE A 82 -11.78 11.49 -15.61
CA ILE A 82 -11.64 12.04 -14.26
C ILE A 82 -12.30 13.41 -14.12
N ASP A 83 -12.13 14.31 -15.09
CA ASP A 83 -12.65 15.69 -15.04
C ASP A 83 -14.18 15.78 -15.18
N SER A 84 -14.81 14.79 -15.81
CA SER A 84 -16.26 14.74 -16.09
C SER A 84 -17.07 13.87 -15.13
N ILE A 85 -16.41 13.13 -14.24
CA ILE A 85 -17.06 12.21 -13.30
C ILE A 85 -17.86 12.97 -12.23
N ASP A 86 -19.06 12.51 -11.88
CA ASP A 86 -19.77 13.02 -10.70
C ASP A 86 -18.89 12.93 -9.42
N PRO A 87 -18.56 14.06 -8.76
CA PRO A 87 -17.72 14.06 -7.56
C PRO A 87 -18.23 13.14 -6.46
N ILE A 88 -19.56 13.00 -6.27
CA ILE A 88 -20.15 12.15 -5.25
C ILE A 88 -19.89 10.66 -5.59
N ALA A 89 -20.07 10.29 -6.85
CA ALA A 89 -19.75 8.94 -7.31
C ALA A 89 -18.25 8.60 -7.18
N LEU A 90 -17.37 9.55 -7.50
CA LEU A 90 -15.91 9.38 -7.32
C LEU A 90 -15.54 9.20 -5.85
N GLU A 91 -16.06 10.05 -4.98
CA GLU A 91 -15.83 9.98 -3.53
C GLU A 91 -16.26 8.61 -2.99
N ARG A 92 -17.47 8.17 -3.34
CA ARG A 92 -18.00 6.86 -2.94
C ARG A 92 -17.09 5.71 -3.41
N ALA A 93 -16.67 5.72 -4.68
CA ALA A 93 -15.80 4.66 -5.20
C ALA A 93 -14.45 4.60 -4.47
N LEU A 94 -13.81 5.76 -4.23
CA LEU A 94 -12.53 5.83 -3.51
C LEU A 94 -12.65 5.41 -2.04
N ARG A 95 -13.81 5.69 -1.40
CA ARG A 95 -14.12 5.28 -0.02
C ARG A 95 -14.32 3.77 0.09
N ASP A 96 -15.17 3.24 -0.77
CA ASP A 96 -15.77 1.91 -0.58
C ASP A 96 -14.97 0.80 -1.28
N MET A 97 -13.99 1.12 -2.14
CA MET A 97 -13.19 0.11 -2.84
C MET A 97 -12.35 -0.78 -1.91
N TRP A 98 -12.03 -0.32 -0.71
CA TRP A 98 -11.11 -1.03 0.19
C TRP A 98 -11.74 -2.26 0.84
N ALA A 99 -13.05 -2.24 1.13
CA ALA A 99 -13.74 -3.37 1.73
C ALA A 99 -13.75 -4.62 0.83
N PRO A 100 -14.16 -4.57 -0.45
CA PRO A 100 -14.10 -5.74 -1.34
C PRO A 100 -12.65 -6.17 -1.64
N LEU A 101 -11.68 -5.26 -1.66
CA LEU A 101 -10.27 -5.64 -1.77
C LEU A 101 -9.78 -6.43 -0.55
N ALA A 102 -10.12 -5.98 0.66
CA ALA A 102 -9.75 -6.67 1.90
C ALA A 102 -10.42 -8.05 2.03
N ALA A 103 -11.64 -8.20 1.51
CA ALA A 103 -12.38 -9.47 1.52
C ALA A 103 -11.65 -10.60 0.77
N LEU A 104 -10.82 -10.28 -0.22
CA LEU A 104 -9.98 -11.25 -0.94
C LEU A 104 -8.97 -11.94 -0.02
N GLY A 105 -8.64 -11.32 1.12
CA GLY A 105 -7.70 -11.84 2.09
C GLY A 105 -8.33 -12.55 3.29
N ALA A 106 -9.67 -12.66 3.35
CA ALA A 106 -10.39 -13.27 4.46
C ALA A 106 -10.26 -14.80 4.49
N ASP A 107 -10.18 -15.42 3.31
CA ASP A 107 -9.99 -16.85 3.16
C ASP A 107 -8.54 -17.22 3.56
N GLY A 108 -8.37 -17.97 4.65
CA GLY A 108 -7.05 -18.45 5.10
C GLY A 108 -6.25 -17.48 5.97
N ALA A 109 -6.93 -16.61 6.74
CA ALA A 109 -6.27 -15.79 7.75
C ALA A 109 -5.40 -16.66 8.71
N PRO A 110 -4.17 -16.22 9.06
CA PRO A 110 -3.30 -16.96 9.97
C PRO A 110 -3.99 -17.31 11.30
N VAL A 111 -3.67 -18.50 11.83
CA VAL A 111 -4.24 -19.01 13.09
C VAL A 111 -3.87 -18.11 14.29
N ALA A 112 -2.74 -17.43 14.23
CA ALA A 112 -2.31 -16.45 15.22
C ALA A 112 -1.94 -15.13 14.54
N ALA A 113 -2.34 -14.01 15.16
CA ALA A 113 -2.01 -12.67 14.71
C ALA A 113 -0.48 -12.45 14.73
N PRO A 114 0.16 -12.23 13.57
CA PRO A 114 1.57 -11.89 13.53
C PRO A 114 1.85 -10.63 14.36
N SER A 115 3.00 -10.61 15.05
CA SER A 115 3.44 -9.44 15.81
C SER A 115 4.94 -9.24 15.65
N GLY A 116 5.38 -7.99 15.75
CA GLY A 116 6.79 -7.62 15.66
C GLY A 116 7.09 -6.38 16.49
N VAL A 117 8.29 -5.85 16.38
CA VAL A 117 8.73 -4.64 17.09
C VAL A 117 9.27 -3.62 16.10
N VAL A 118 8.89 -2.36 16.27
CA VAL A 118 9.47 -1.24 15.52
C VAL A 118 10.94 -1.08 15.94
N VAL A 119 11.85 -1.24 15.00
CA VAL A 119 13.31 -1.12 15.25
C VAL A 119 13.95 0.06 14.52
N GLY A 120 13.21 0.70 13.62
CA GLY A 120 13.68 1.88 12.91
C GLY A 120 12.51 2.72 12.42
N LEU A 121 12.65 4.04 12.54
CA LEU A 121 11.72 5.03 12.01
C LEU A 121 12.50 6.03 11.18
N PHE A 122 11.99 6.33 9.99
CA PHE A 122 12.72 7.08 8.98
C PHE A 122 11.82 8.10 8.30
N LEU A 123 12.31 9.33 8.21
CA LEU A 123 11.72 10.41 7.43
C LEU A 123 12.80 11.23 6.72
N SER A 124 12.43 11.90 5.65
CA SER A 124 13.29 12.87 4.97
C SER A 124 12.52 14.14 4.65
N ASP A 125 13.22 15.27 4.64
CA ASP A 125 12.67 16.52 4.10
C ASP A 125 12.91 16.65 2.57
N GLY A 126 12.92 15.53 1.82
CA GLY A 126 13.04 15.55 0.36
C GLY A 126 14.20 14.78 -0.28
N GLY A 127 14.73 13.71 0.33
CA GLY A 127 15.83 12.93 -0.25
C GLY A 127 16.25 11.69 0.55
N VAL A 128 17.02 10.79 -0.08
CA VAL A 128 17.55 9.56 0.56
C VAL A 128 19.05 9.75 0.80
N PRO A 129 19.62 9.34 1.96
CA PRO A 129 18.99 8.54 3.02
C PRO A 129 18.05 9.33 3.94
N LYS A 130 16.95 8.69 4.35
CA LYS A 130 16.06 9.18 5.40
C LYS A 130 16.80 9.11 6.74
N SER A 131 16.65 10.12 7.59
CA SER A 131 17.29 10.14 8.91
C SER A 131 16.51 9.27 9.89
N ALA A 132 17.24 8.45 10.66
CA ALA A 132 16.66 7.70 11.75
C ALA A 132 16.18 8.65 12.87
N VAL A 133 15.00 8.40 13.41
CA VAL A 133 14.44 9.14 14.54
C VAL A 133 13.87 8.19 15.58
N ASP A 134 13.82 8.62 16.85
CA ASP A 134 13.30 7.79 17.93
C ASP A 134 11.77 7.64 17.88
N SER A 135 11.09 8.60 17.25
CA SER A 135 9.64 8.61 17.12
C SER A 135 9.14 9.52 15.99
N VAL A 136 7.93 9.23 15.52
CA VAL A 136 7.24 9.98 14.46
C VAL A 136 5.79 10.25 14.84
N GLU A 137 5.30 11.42 14.43
CA GLU A 137 3.88 11.72 14.35
C GLU A 137 3.36 11.31 12.97
N VAL A 138 2.20 10.67 12.92
CA VAL A 138 1.60 10.13 11.70
C VAL A 138 0.21 10.73 11.52
N GLY A 139 -0.01 11.41 10.38
CA GLY A 139 -1.32 11.86 9.93
C GLY A 139 -1.88 11.00 8.81
N TYR A 140 -3.06 11.34 8.30
CA TYR A 140 -3.71 10.63 7.19
C TYR A 140 -2.92 10.64 5.87
N ARG A 141 -1.96 11.57 5.72
CA ARG A 141 -1.06 11.67 4.55
C ARG A 141 0.33 11.06 4.80
N GLY A 142 0.54 10.41 5.94
CA GLY A 142 1.79 9.75 6.31
C GLY A 142 2.52 10.43 7.47
N VAL A 143 3.82 10.14 7.57
CA VAL A 143 4.69 10.70 8.61
C VAL A 143 4.79 12.22 8.46
N ILE A 144 4.48 12.95 9.53
CA ILE A 144 4.62 14.41 9.56
C ILE A 144 6.10 14.76 9.45
N GLY A 145 6.44 15.63 8.49
CA GLY A 145 7.82 16.00 8.19
C GLY A 145 8.51 15.12 7.14
N ASP A 146 7.91 14.00 6.71
CA ASP A 146 8.40 13.26 5.55
C ASP A 146 7.89 13.92 4.25
N ARG A 147 8.72 14.76 3.62
CA ARG A 147 8.43 15.30 2.28
C ARG A 147 8.91 14.33 1.22
N GLN A 148 7.97 13.82 0.44
CA GLN A 148 8.28 13.13 -0.80
C GLN A 148 8.63 14.16 -1.87
N ALA A 149 9.92 14.23 -2.24
CA ALA A 149 10.46 15.17 -3.23
C ALA A 149 9.79 15.09 -4.62
N SER A 150 9.16 13.94 -4.93
CA SER A 150 8.33 13.76 -6.12
C SER A 150 6.95 13.25 -5.74
N ARG A 151 6.01 14.18 -5.52
CA ARG A 151 4.56 13.89 -5.48
C ARG A 151 4.02 13.44 -6.85
N GLN A 152 4.88 13.36 -7.86
CA GLN A 152 4.54 12.81 -9.17
C GLN A 152 4.53 11.28 -9.19
N HIS A 153 4.91 10.53 -8.16
CA HIS A 153 4.77 9.06 -8.19
C HIS A 153 4.34 8.42 -6.87
N HIS A 154 4.27 9.19 -5.79
CA HIS A 154 4.03 8.71 -4.44
C HIS A 154 3.14 9.70 -3.67
N GLY A 155 2.62 9.28 -2.51
CA GLY A 155 1.92 10.17 -1.58
C GLY A 155 0.39 10.11 -1.66
N ARG A 156 -0.13 9.14 -2.43
CA ARG A 156 -1.56 8.78 -2.41
C ARG A 156 -1.94 8.38 -0.97
N PRO A 157 -3.18 8.65 -0.51
CA PRO A 157 -3.59 8.28 0.85
C PRO A 157 -3.34 6.82 1.22
N TRP A 158 -3.45 5.91 0.25
CA TRP A 158 -3.19 4.48 0.44
C TRP A 158 -1.70 4.09 0.48
N GLN A 159 -0.79 5.04 0.30
CA GLN A 159 0.67 4.89 0.43
C GLN A 159 1.25 5.76 1.54
N ALA A 160 0.42 6.14 2.50
CA ALA A 160 0.79 7.05 3.60
C ALA A 160 2.00 6.54 4.40
N LEU A 161 2.10 5.23 4.59
CA LEU A 161 3.24 4.59 5.24
C LEU A 161 3.88 3.56 4.32
N CYS A 162 5.21 3.43 4.38
CA CYS A 162 5.95 2.31 3.80
C CYS A 162 6.65 1.52 4.92
N LEU A 163 6.36 0.22 5.01
CA LEU A 163 6.91 -0.68 6.02
C LEU A 163 7.85 -1.70 5.37
N TRP A 164 8.89 -2.10 6.09
CA TRP A 164 9.77 -3.19 5.68
C TRP A 164 10.27 -4.06 6.84
N SER A 165 10.63 -5.30 6.57
CA SER A 165 11.24 -6.19 7.57
C SER A 165 12.72 -5.86 7.73
N ALA A 166 13.14 -5.61 8.96
CA ALA A 166 14.54 -5.51 9.33
C ALA A 166 15.26 -6.86 9.21
N ASP A 167 14.54 -7.98 9.34
CA ASP A 167 15.10 -9.32 9.17
C ASP A 167 15.45 -9.57 7.70
N VAL A 168 14.55 -9.22 6.77
CA VAL A 168 14.82 -9.28 5.31
C VAL A 168 16.02 -8.42 4.94
N VAL A 169 16.11 -7.20 5.49
CA VAL A 169 17.25 -6.31 5.25
C VAL A 169 18.55 -6.91 5.78
N ALA A 170 18.54 -7.53 6.96
CA ALA A 170 19.69 -8.17 7.55
C ALA A 170 20.18 -9.38 6.72
N ASP A 171 19.26 -10.17 6.16
CA ASP A 171 19.59 -11.30 5.27
C ASP A 171 20.25 -10.81 3.98
N LEU A 172 19.73 -9.74 3.38
CA LEU A 172 20.33 -9.11 2.20
C LEU A 172 21.72 -8.54 2.50
N ALA A 173 21.90 -7.89 3.65
CA ALA A 173 23.19 -7.37 4.09
C ALA A 173 24.21 -8.49 4.33
N THR A 174 23.79 -9.57 4.99
CA THR A 174 24.60 -10.77 5.22
C THR A 174 25.02 -11.43 3.89
N SER A 175 24.18 -11.32 2.87
CA SER A 175 24.49 -11.77 1.50
C SER A 175 25.46 -10.85 0.73
N GLY A 176 26.02 -9.82 1.37
CA GLY A 176 27.04 -8.94 0.80
C GLY A 176 26.49 -7.72 0.05
N HIS A 177 25.20 -7.42 0.19
CA HIS A 177 24.62 -6.20 -0.38
C HIS A 177 24.80 -5.01 0.56
N PRO A 178 25.15 -3.80 0.06
CA PRO A 178 25.37 -2.61 0.88
C PRO A 178 24.07 -1.95 1.34
N ILE A 179 23.15 -2.72 1.91
CA ILE A 179 21.81 -2.29 2.34
C ILE A 179 21.68 -2.29 3.86
N HIS A 180 20.93 -1.34 4.39
CA HIS A 180 20.58 -1.22 5.81
C HIS A 180 19.18 -0.65 5.98
N VAL A 181 18.60 -0.77 7.17
CA VAL A 181 17.28 -0.20 7.46
C VAL A 181 17.25 1.31 7.17
N GLY A 182 16.21 1.78 6.50
CA GLY A 182 16.04 3.13 5.98
C GLY A 182 16.57 3.34 4.55
N SER A 183 17.27 2.35 3.97
CA SER A 183 17.89 2.48 2.64
C SER A 183 16.87 2.59 1.51
N ALA A 184 15.80 1.80 1.59
CA ALA A 184 14.86 1.61 0.49
C ALA A 184 13.62 2.49 0.65
N GLY A 185 13.71 3.60 1.39
CA GLY A 185 12.63 4.59 1.48
C GLY A 185 11.44 4.17 2.33
N GLU A 186 11.55 3.06 3.07
CA GLU A 186 10.62 2.72 4.14
C GLU A 186 10.57 3.83 5.19
N ASN A 187 9.42 3.96 5.84
CA ASN A 187 9.23 4.81 7.01
C ASN A 187 9.42 4.04 8.31
N ILE A 188 9.11 2.74 8.30
CA ILE A 188 9.05 1.91 9.50
C ILE A 188 9.73 0.58 9.18
N SER A 189 10.73 0.21 9.98
CA SER A 189 11.33 -1.13 9.94
C SER A 189 10.85 -1.95 11.13
N ILE A 190 10.38 -3.17 10.85
CA ILE A 190 9.82 -4.11 11.83
C ILE A 190 10.71 -5.33 11.94
N ARG A 191 10.95 -5.81 13.15
CA ARG A 191 11.70 -7.04 13.43
C ARG A 191 10.84 -8.10 14.12
N GLY A 192 11.18 -9.36 13.92
CA GLY A 192 10.65 -10.49 14.68
C GLY A 192 9.28 -10.94 14.20
N ILE A 193 8.94 -10.61 12.95
CA ILE A 193 7.71 -11.01 12.29
C ILE A 193 8.06 -11.77 11.02
N ASP A 194 7.40 -12.90 10.79
CA ASP A 194 7.48 -13.59 9.51
C ASP A 194 6.88 -12.69 8.43
N TRP A 195 7.77 -12.08 7.64
CA TRP A 195 7.38 -11.11 6.62
C TRP A 195 6.61 -11.75 5.47
N SER A 196 6.74 -13.07 5.26
CA SER A 196 5.96 -13.81 4.26
C SER A 196 4.46 -13.86 4.58
N LEU A 197 4.08 -13.61 5.84
CA LEU A 197 2.67 -13.54 6.24
C LEU A 197 2.06 -12.17 5.98
N MET A 198 2.88 -11.13 5.75
CA MET A 198 2.40 -9.76 5.59
C MET A 198 1.87 -9.54 4.18
N ARG A 199 0.62 -9.09 4.09
CA ARG A 199 -0.12 -8.98 2.82
C ARG A 199 -1.05 -7.76 2.80
N PRO A 200 -1.34 -7.18 1.63
CA PRO A 200 -2.43 -6.22 1.46
C PRO A 200 -3.77 -6.75 2.02
N GLY A 201 -4.58 -5.85 2.57
CA GLY A 201 -5.84 -6.12 3.27
C GLY A 201 -5.71 -6.32 4.78
N MET A 202 -4.49 -6.54 5.31
CA MET A 202 -4.27 -6.72 6.75
C MET A 202 -4.31 -5.39 7.51
N ARG A 203 -4.97 -5.38 8.68
CA ARG A 203 -5.00 -4.24 9.60
C ARG A 203 -3.89 -4.37 10.64
N LEU A 204 -3.26 -3.26 10.99
CA LEU A 204 -2.10 -3.16 11.86
C LEU A 204 -2.35 -2.12 12.96
N SER A 205 -1.74 -2.36 14.12
CA SER A 205 -1.57 -1.36 15.17
C SER A 205 -0.08 -1.20 15.52
N LEU A 206 0.40 0.05 15.59
CA LEU A 206 1.76 0.41 15.98
C LEU A 206 1.70 1.69 16.82
N GLY A 207 2.16 1.64 18.07
CA GLY A 207 1.98 2.77 19.00
C GLY A 207 0.50 3.13 19.15
N THR A 208 0.13 4.38 18.85
CA THR A 208 -1.28 4.82 18.81
C THR A 208 -1.89 4.85 17.39
N VAL A 209 -1.12 4.45 16.38
CA VAL A 209 -1.55 4.43 14.97
C VAL A 209 -2.28 3.12 14.64
N ARG A 210 -3.37 3.23 13.88
CA ARG A 210 -4.00 2.09 13.18
C ARG A 210 -3.86 2.30 11.68
N ALA A 211 -3.49 1.25 10.96
CA ALA A 211 -3.24 1.30 9.53
C ALA A 211 -3.69 0.01 8.84
N THR A 212 -3.98 0.09 7.54
CA THR A 212 -4.33 -1.06 6.70
C THR A 212 -3.28 -1.18 5.59
N LEU A 213 -2.71 -2.37 5.40
CA LEU A 213 -1.83 -2.65 4.28
C LEU A 213 -2.61 -2.63 2.97
N THR A 214 -2.08 -1.98 1.93
CA THR A 214 -2.83 -1.67 0.70
C THR A 214 -2.19 -2.22 -0.57
N ALA A 215 -0.86 -2.30 -0.62
CA ALA A 215 -0.13 -2.70 -1.82
C ALA A 215 1.31 -3.07 -1.49
N TYR A 216 1.95 -3.86 -2.34
CA TYR A 216 3.39 -4.02 -2.32
C TYR A 216 4.08 -2.80 -2.93
N ALA A 217 5.24 -2.42 -2.40
CA ALA A 217 5.97 -1.29 -2.94
C ALA A 217 6.90 -1.74 -4.07
N ILE A 218 6.52 -1.38 -5.30
CA ILE A 218 7.29 -1.66 -6.50
C ILE A 218 8.72 -1.08 -6.36
N PRO A 219 9.77 -1.88 -6.55
CA PRO A 219 11.14 -1.41 -6.59
C PRO A 219 11.36 -0.36 -7.70
N CYS A 220 12.26 0.60 -7.48
CA CYS A 220 12.66 1.56 -8.50
C CYS A 220 14.17 1.52 -8.72
N HIS A 221 14.63 1.98 -9.89
CA HIS A 221 16.05 1.96 -10.28
C HIS A 221 16.99 2.64 -9.27
N LYS A 222 16.50 3.61 -8.49
CA LYS A 222 17.29 4.28 -7.44
C LYS A 222 17.74 3.33 -6.32
N ASN A 223 17.09 2.17 -6.19
CA ASN A 223 17.48 1.14 -5.25
C ASN A 223 18.66 0.29 -5.71
N ALA A 224 19.02 0.32 -7.01
CA ALA A 224 20.12 -0.49 -7.56
C ALA A 224 21.43 -0.34 -6.76
N ARG A 225 21.71 0.88 -6.28
CA ARG A 225 22.89 1.19 -5.47
C ARG A 225 23.01 0.41 -4.15
N TRP A 226 21.91 -0.17 -3.66
CA TRP A 226 21.88 -0.95 -2.43
C TRP A 226 22.13 -2.44 -2.64
N PHE A 227 22.31 -2.85 -3.90
CA PHE A 227 22.59 -4.23 -4.29
C PHE A 227 23.93 -4.26 -5.00
N SER A 228 24.85 -5.09 -4.52
CA SER A 228 26.22 -5.21 -5.05
C SER A 228 26.28 -5.60 -6.53
N ASP A 229 25.26 -6.29 -7.03
CA ASP A 229 25.06 -6.66 -8.43
C ASP A 229 24.08 -5.74 -9.18
N GLY A 230 23.54 -4.72 -8.51
CA GLY A 230 22.53 -3.82 -9.05
C GLY A 230 21.12 -4.42 -9.17
N ASP A 231 20.89 -5.67 -8.77
CA ASP A 231 19.60 -6.37 -8.93
C ASP A 231 18.60 -5.98 -7.82
N TYR A 232 18.03 -4.78 -7.96
CA TYR A 232 17.04 -4.28 -7.00
C TYR A 232 15.66 -4.95 -7.08
N GLU A 233 15.41 -5.75 -8.12
CA GLU A 233 14.18 -6.51 -8.28
C GLU A 233 14.07 -7.64 -7.23
N ARG A 234 15.14 -7.93 -6.48
CA ARG A 234 15.12 -8.83 -5.31
C ARG A 234 14.08 -8.44 -4.26
N MET A 235 13.70 -7.15 -4.21
CA MET A 235 12.64 -6.64 -3.33
C MET A 235 11.25 -6.65 -3.99
N SER A 236 11.11 -7.18 -5.19
CA SER A 236 9.82 -7.29 -5.85
C SER A 236 9.03 -8.45 -5.26
N HIS A 237 7.76 -8.19 -4.95
CA HIS A 237 6.82 -9.24 -4.55
C HIS A 237 6.66 -10.34 -5.62
N GLU A 238 6.91 -10.02 -6.89
CA GLU A 238 6.88 -11.01 -7.98
C GLU A 238 8.03 -12.03 -7.90
N ARG A 239 9.09 -11.72 -7.14
CA ARG A 239 10.25 -12.59 -6.93
C ARG A 239 10.29 -13.26 -5.56
N GLY A 240 9.31 -12.98 -4.71
CA GLY A 240 9.17 -13.60 -3.39
C GLY A 240 8.67 -12.63 -2.33
N ASP A 241 8.83 -13.01 -1.06
CA ASP A 241 8.21 -12.33 0.06
C ASP A 241 8.97 -11.10 0.58
N ALA A 242 10.11 -10.76 -0.02
CA ALA A 242 11.01 -9.71 0.48
C ALA A 242 10.46 -8.27 0.30
N SER A 243 9.28 -8.10 -0.28
CA SER A 243 8.81 -6.78 -0.70
C SER A 243 8.39 -5.89 0.46
N ARG A 244 8.65 -4.59 0.30
CA ARG A 244 8.10 -3.53 1.16
C ARG A 244 6.59 -3.46 0.97
N LEU A 245 5.89 -2.95 1.98
CA LEU A 245 4.43 -2.84 1.97
C LEU A 245 4.01 -1.40 2.22
N TYR A 246 3.07 -0.92 1.42
CA TYR A 246 2.38 0.34 1.66
C TYR A 246 1.19 0.14 2.59
N ALA A 247 0.89 1.17 3.38
CA ALA A 247 -0.27 1.21 4.24
C ALA A 247 -1.00 2.56 4.14
N ARG A 248 -2.33 2.49 4.26
CA ARG A 248 -3.19 3.63 4.55
C ARG A 248 -3.30 3.80 6.07
N VAL A 249 -3.35 5.04 6.54
CA VAL A 249 -3.59 5.34 7.96
C VAL A 249 -5.09 5.41 8.22
N ASP A 250 -5.62 4.58 9.10
CA ASP A 250 -7.03 4.59 9.50
C ASP A 250 -7.24 5.43 10.77
N GLN A 251 -6.25 5.42 11.67
CA GLN A 251 -6.21 6.27 12.86
C GLN A 251 -4.82 6.93 12.98
N PRO A 252 -4.72 8.27 12.88
CA PRO A 252 -3.50 9.02 13.17
C PRO A 252 -3.00 8.83 14.60
N GLY A 253 -1.72 9.10 14.82
CA GLY A 253 -1.11 8.93 16.13
C GLY A 253 0.40 9.00 16.08
N ARG A 254 1.02 8.44 17.11
CA ARG A 254 2.46 8.45 17.34
C ARG A 254 3.00 7.03 17.33
N ILE A 255 4.17 6.87 16.73
CA ILE A 255 4.96 5.63 16.75
C ILE A 255 6.34 5.95 17.31
N SER A 256 6.83 5.12 18.21
CA SER A 256 8.18 5.19 18.77
C SER A 256 8.94 3.89 18.48
N VAL A 257 10.26 3.99 18.37
CA VAL A 257 11.12 2.79 18.33
C VAL A 257 10.89 1.99 19.61
N GLY A 258 10.75 0.68 19.47
CA GLY A 258 10.38 -0.24 20.56
C GLY A 258 8.89 -0.53 20.65
N ASP A 259 8.03 0.22 19.96
CA ASP A 259 6.59 -0.08 19.93
C ASP A 259 6.33 -1.47 19.32
N ARG A 260 5.40 -2.20 19.93
CA ARG A 260 4.93 -3.48 19.40
C ARG A 260 4.00 -3.22 18.21
N MET A 261 4.27 -3.89 17.10
CA MET A 261 3.32 -4.02 15.98
C MET A 261 2.47 -5.27 16.20
N GLN A 262 1.16 -5.14 16.01
CA GLN A 262 0.23 -6.27 15.99
C GLN A 262 -0.66 -6.22 14.74
N VAL A 263 -0.82 -7.36 14.09
CA VAL A 263 -1.81 -7.54 13.03
C VAL A 263 -3.15 -7.90 13.66
N SER A 264 -4.26 -7.33 13.16
CA SER A 264 -5.62 -7.69 13.57
C SER A 264 -6.42 -8.22 12.38
N PHE A 265 -7.26 -9.20 12.62
CA PHE A 265 -8.13 -9.83 11.60
C PHE A 265 -9.59 -9.37 11.66
N GLU A 266 -9.92 -8.41 12.52
CA GLU A 266 -11.30 -7.93 12.66
C GLU A 266 -11.78 -7.27 11.35
N HIS A 267 -12.95 -7.70 10.88
CA HIS A 267 -13.70 -7.17 9.74
C HIS A 267 -14.42 -5.87 10.13
#